data_AF-A0A258NYQ4-F1
#
_entry.id   AF-A0A258NYQ4-F1
#
_cell.length_a   1.000
_cell.length_b   1.000
_cell.length_c   1.000
_cell.angle_alpha   90.00
_cell.angle_beta   90.00
_cell.angle_gamma   90.00
#
_symmetry.space_group_name_H-M   'P 1'
#
loop_
_entity.id
_entity.type
_entity.pdbx_description
1 polymer ?
#
loop_
_entity_poly.entity_id
_entity_poly.type
_entity_poly.pdbx_seq_one_letter_code
_entity_poly.pdbx_strand_id
1 'polypeptide(L)'
;MTEQQTASMGVNARQVLDNAAYQAAMTSLKAQVVQQWKDCPVRDKEGQLLLLQLAKLADKFDGILSGMIEAGKFAEHKIDLDAERDESRGRRMLRRAWG
;
A
#
# COMPACT_ATOMS: atom_id res chain seq x y z
N MET A 1 -10.50 11.46 1.78
CA MET A 1 -9.16 12.05 1.56
C MET A 1 -9.24 12.95 0.34
N THR A 2 -8.56 14.08 0.37
CA THR A 2 -8.34 14.90 -0.83
C THR A 2 -7.32 14.22 -1.75
N GLU A 3 -7.29 14.55 -3.03
CA GLU A 3 -6.30 14.00 -3.97
C GLU A 3 -4.86 14.30 -3.54
N GLN A 4 -4.62 15.49 -2.99
CA GLN A 4 -3.33 15.88 -2.42
C GLN A 4 -2.92 15.00 -1.23
N GLN A 5 -3.86 14.65 -0.36
CA GLN A 5 -3.59 13.71 0.75
C GLN A 5 -3.25 12.32 0.22
N THR A 6 -3.97 11.81 -0.79
CA THR A 6 -3.68 10.52 -1.42
C THR A 6 -2.31 10.50 -2.11
N ALA A 7 -1.95 11.57 -2.81
CA ALA A 7 -0.62 11.73 -3.41
C ALA A 7 0.48 11.72 -2.33
N SER A 8 0.30 12.49 -1.25
CA SER A 8 1.26 12.50 -0.13
C SER A 8 1.41 11.14 0.56
N MET A 9 0.30 10.39 0.69
CA MET A 9 0.31 9.04 1.24
C MET A 9 1.10 8.07 0.35
N GLY A 10 1.01 8.20 -0.97
CA GLY A 10 1.82 7.39 -1.89
C GLY A 10 3.32 7.65 -1.74
N VAL A 11 3.72 8.92 -1.59
CA VAL A 11 5.13 9.29 -1.32
C VAL A 11 5.61 8.69 0.01
N ASN A 12 4.80 8.81 1.07
CA ASN A 12 5.14 8.25 2.38
C ASN A 12 5.23 6.72 2.34
N ALA A 13 4.31 6.05 1.64
CA ALA A 13 4.34 4.60 1.47
C ALA A 13 5.61 4.14 0.74
N ARG A 14 6.06 4.90 -0.27
CA ARG A 14 7.34 4.64 -0.95
C ARG A 14 8.52 4.78 -0.01
N GLN A 15 8.55 5.83 0.82
CA GLN A 15 9.62 6.01 1.81
C GLN A 15 9.70 4.84 2.80
N VAL A 16 8.56 4.24 3.17
CA VAL A 16 8.53 3.04 4.02
C VAL A 16 9.10 1.83 3.29
N LEU A 17 8.68 1.56 2.06
CA LEU A 17 9.17 0.40 1.30
C LEU A 17 10.66 0.50 0.95
N ASP A 18 11.17 1.71 0.70
CA ASP A 18 12.57 1.96 0.39
C ASP A 18 13.46 1.97 1.66
N ASN A 19 12.86 1.96 2.86
CA ASN A 19 13.61 1.99 4.11
C ASN A 19 14.28 0.64 4.41
N ALA A 20 15.60 0.65 4.57
CA ALA A 20 16.39 -0.56 4.81
C ALA A 20 16.03 -1.29 6.11
N ALA A 21 15.69 -0.56 7.18
CA ALA A 21 15.28 -1.19 8.45
C ALA A 21 13.92 -1.88 8.31
N TYR A 22 12.99 -1.27 7.57
CA TYR A 22 11.70 -1.87 7.26
C TYR A 22 11.87 -3.14 6.42
N GLN A 23 12.67 -3.09 5.35
CA GLN A 23 12.96 -4.26 4.51
C GLN A 23 13.57 -5.40 5.34
N ALA A 24 14.60 -5.11 6.15
CA ALA A 24 15.23 -6.10 7.01
C ALA A 24 14.24 -6.72 8.01
N ALA A 25 13.39 -5.90 8.64
CA ALA A 25 12.37 -6.37 9.58
C ALA A 25 11.34 -7.26 8.88
N MET A 26 10.86 -6.87 7.70
CA MET A 26 9.85 -7.62 6.96
C MET A 26 10.41 -8.95 6.41
N THR A 27 11.64 -8.95 5.89
CA THR A 27 12.34 -10.18 5.50
C THR A 27 12.50 -11.13 6.68
N SER A 28 12.92 -10.60 7.83
CA SER A 28 13.07 -11.40 9.05
C SER A 28 11.74 -11.97 9.52
N LEU A 29 10.66 -11.18 9.53
CA LEU A 29 9.31 -11.62 9.89
C LEU A 29 8.86 -12.78 9.00
N LYS A 30 8.94 -12.61 7.68
CA LYS A 30 8.52 -13.65 6.72
C LYS A 30 9.31 -14.94 6.90
N ALA A 31 10.63 -14.84 7.07
CA ALA A 31 11.48 -16.00 7.31
C ALA A 31 11.11 -16.74 8.60
N GLN A 32 10.87 -16.00 9.69
CA GLN A 32 10.46 -16.58 10.97
C GLN A 32 9.11 -17.31 10.89
N VAL A 33 8.11 -16.71 10.22
CA VAL A 33 6.78 -17.33 10.06
C VAL A 33 6.88 -18.62 9.24
N VAL A 34 7.64 -18.62 8.14
CA VAL A 34 7.86 -19.83 7.33
C VAL A 34 8.59 -20.90 8.12
N GLN A 35 9.57 -20.53 8.94
CA GLN A 35 10.28 -21.49 9.78
C GLN A 35 9.36 -22.11 10.83
N GLN A 36 8.59 -21.29 11.56
CA GLN A 36 7.61 -21.79 12.54
C GLN A 36 6.56 -22.70 11.90
N TRP A 37 6.14 -22.40 10.67
CA TRP A 37 5.23 -23.25 9.91
C TRP A 37 5.82 -24.62 9.59
N LYS A 38 7.10 -24.68 9.23
CA LYS A 38 7.82 -25.96 9.01
C LYS A 38 8.01 -26.76 10.29
N ASP A 39 8.23 -26.07 11.40
CA ASP A 39 8.45 -26.70 12.71
C ASP A 39 7.13 -27.17 13.36
N CYS A 40 5.99 -26.64 12.91
CA CYS A 40 4.67 -27.02 13.39
C CYS A 40 4.35 -28.49 13.04
N PRO A 41 3.92 -29.33 14.00
CA PRO A 41 3.59 -30.72 13.73
C PRO A 41 2.51 -30.88 12.65
N VAL A 42 2.70 -31.81 11.71
CA VAL A 42 1.75 -32.07 10.61
C VAL A 42 0.35 -32.49 11.12
N ARG A 43 0.28 -33.06 12.34
CA ARG A 43 -0.98 -33.45 12.97
C ARG A 43 -1.78 -32.26 13.51
N ASP A 44 -1.11 -31.14 13.79
CA ASP A 44 -1.74 -29.90 14.25
C ASP A 44 -2.25 -29.11 13.04
N LYS A 45 -3.44 -29.48 12.57
CA LYS A 45 -4.06 -28.84 11.40
C LYS A 45 -4.40 -27.37 11.64
N GLU A 46 -4.75 -27.02 12.88
CA GLU A 46 -5.15 -25.66 13.22
C GLU A 46 -3.93 -24.73 13.29
N GLY A 47 -2.85 -25.15 13.96
CA GLY A 47 -1.59 -24.41 14.00
C GLY A 47 -1.02 -24.18 12.59
N GLN A 48 -1.04 -25.23 11.75
CA GLN A 48 -0.65 -25.14 10.34
C GLN A 48 -1.47 -24.10 9.56
N LEU A 49 -2.79 -24.04 9.78
CA LEU A 49 -3.67 -23.07 9.11
C LEU A 49 -3.41 -21.64 9.59
N LEU A 50 -3.26 -21.42 10.90
CA LEU A 50 -3.02 -20.09 11.49
C LEU A 50 -1.67 -19.53 11.01
N LEU A 51 -0.62 -20.35 11.00
CA LEU A 51 0.69 -19.95 10.51
C LEU A 51 0.69 -19.66 9.01
N LEU A 52 -0.07 -20.41 8.21
CA LEU A 52 -0.29 -20.10 6.80
C LEU A 52 -1.02 -18.76 6.60
N GLN A 53 -2.03 -18.47 7.42
CA GLN A 53 -2.72 -17.17 7.39
C GLN A 53 -1.79 -16.03 7.76
N LEU A 54 -0.93 -16.23 8.77
CA LEU A 54 0.08 -15.26 9.18
C LEU A 54 1.10 -14.99 8.05
N ALA A 55 1.55 -16.03 7.35
CA ALA A 55 2.45 -15.87 6.20
C ALA A 55 1.80 -15.03 5.09
N LYS A 56 0.56 -15.36 4.74
CA LYS A 56 -0.23 -14.59 3.76
C LYS A 56 -0.47 -13.15 4.18
N LEU A 57 -0.66 -12.90 5.48
CA LEU A 57 -0.84 -11.56 6.02
C LEU A 57 0.45 -10.73 5.88
N ALA A 58 1.60 -11.33 6.17
CA ALA A 58 2.89 -10.67 5.99
C ALA A 58 3.11 -10.25 4.53
N ASP A 59 2.78 -11.12 3.56
CA ASP A 59 2.83 -10.77 2.14
C ASP A 59 1.80 -9.70 1.73
N LYS A 60 0.59 -9.76 2.30
CA LYS A 60 -0.46 -8.79 2.03
C LYS A 60 -0.07 -7.38 2.48
N PHE A 61 0.72 -7.25 3.54
CA PHE A 61 1.16 -5.95 4.04
C PHE A 61 1.99 -5.18 3.00
N ASP A 62 2.93 -5.85 2.32
CA ASP A 62 3.70 -5.25 1.22
C ASP A 62 2.80 -4.86 0.03
N GLY A 63 1.81 -5.71 -0.27
CA GLY A 63 0.83 -5.43 -1.32
C GLY A 63 -0.02 -4.19 -1.03
N ILE A 64 -0.39 -3.96 0.23
CA ILE A 64 -1.15 -2.78 0.65
C ILE A 64 -0.31 -1.51 0.45
N LEU A 65 0.95 -1.51 0.90
CA LEU A 65 1.84 -0.35 0.74
C LEU A 65 2.15 -0.07 -0.74
N SER A 66 2.39 -1.12 -1.52
CA SER A 66 2.58 -0.99 -2.97
C SER A 66 1.34 -0.40 -3.65
N GLY A 67 0.14 -0.83 -3.25
CA GLY A 67 -1.13 -0.27 -3.73
C GLY A 67 -1.30 1.21 -3.37
N MET A 68 -0.84 1.65 -2.18
CA MET A 68 -0.86 3.06 -1.80
C MET A 68 0.05 3.92 -2.68
N ILE A 69 1.20 3.39 -3.10
CA ILE A 69 2.11 4.08 -4.03
C ILE A 69 1.42 4.30 -5.38
N GLU A 70 0.82 3.26 -5.94
CA GLU A 70 0.10 3.37 -7.22
C GLU A 70 -1.08 4.34 -7.12
N ALA A 71 -1.88 4.25 -6.05
CA ALA A 71 -2.97 5.20 -5.79
C ALA A 71 -2.47 6.65 -5.70
N GLY A 72 -1.31 6.88 -5.08
CA GLY A 72 -0.68 8.19 -4.99
C GLY A 72 -0.24 8.73 -6.35
N LYS A 73 0.41 7.91 -7.19
CA LYS A 73 0.78 8.29 -8.56
C LYS A 73 -0.43 8.68 -9.40
N PHE A 74 -1.53 7.95 -9.29
CA PHE A 74 -2.77 8.31 -9.98
C PHE A 74 -3.36 9.63 -9.48
N ALA A 75 -3.29 9.90 -8.18
CA ALA A 75 -3.76 11.16 -7.60
C ALA A 75 -2.89 12.34 -8.04
N GLU A 76 -1.57 12.18 -8.08
CA GLU A 76 -0.63 13.18 -8.60
C GLU A 76 -0.91 13.51 -10.07
N HIS A 77 -1.03 12.49 -10.92
CA HIS A 77 -1.36 12.69 -12.33
C HIS A 77 -2.71 13.40 -12.55
N LYS A 78 -3.71 13.18 -11.69
CA LYS A 78 -4.97 13.92 -11.74
C LYS A 78 -4.80 15.40 -11.40
N ILE A 79 -3.98 15.71 -10.39
CA ILE A 79 -3.68 17.08 -9.99
C ILE A 79 -2.98 17.81 -11.13
N ASP A 80 -2.00 17.17 -11.79
CA ASP A 80 -1.25 17.76 -12.90
C ASP A 80 -2.16 18.07 -14.09
N LEU A 81 -3.02 17.12 -14.49
CA LEU A 81 -4.02 17.35 -15.54
C LEU A 81 -4.97 18.50 -15.21
N ASP A 82 -5.41 18.60 -13.96
CA ASP A 82 -6.28 19.70 -13.50
C ASP A 82 -5.54 21.04 -13.49
N ALA A 83 -4.21 21.06 -13.35
CA ALA A 83 -3.37 22.25 -13.38
C ALA A 83 -3.08 22.73 -14.82
N GLU A 84 -2.80 21.79 -15.73
CA GLU A 84 -2.51 22.07 -17.15
C GLU A 84 -3.75 22.48 -17.96
N ARG A 85 -4.95 22.17 -17.46
CA ARG A 85 -6.20 22.64 -18.08
C ARG A 85 -6.34 24.15 -17.93
N ASP A 86 -6.28 24.84 -19.07
CA ASP A 86 -6.53 26.27 -19.18
C ASP A 86 -8.04 26.60 -19.08
N GLU A 87 -8.60 26.36 -17.89
CA GLU A 87 -9.99 26.65 -17.58
C GLU A 87 -10.13 27.74 -16.51
N SER A 88 -11.07 28.67 -16.72
CA SER A 88 -11.36 29.71 -15.75
C SER A 88 -11.82 29.10 -14.41
N ARG A 89 -11.48 29.74 -13.29
CA ARG A 89 -11.86 29.27 -11.93
C ARG A 89 -13.36 28.95 -11.81
N GLY A 90 -14.21 29.71 -12.49
CA GLY A 90 -15.67 29.47 -12.54
C GLY A 90 -16.06 28.17 -13.23
N ARG A 91 -15.47 27.85 -14.40
CA ARG A 91 -15.72 26.57 -15.10
C ARG A 91 -15.24 25.37 -14.28
N ARG A 92 -14.11 25.53 -13.60
CA ARG A 92 -13.52 24.51 -12.72
C ARG A 92 -14.43 24.16 -11.54
N MET A 93 -15.04 25.17 -10.90
CA MET A 93 -16.00 24.97 -9.81
C MET A 93 -17.32 24.35 -10.28
N LEU A 94 -17.84 24.79 -11.43
CA LEU A 94 -19.06 24.23 -12.02
C LEU A 94 -18.90 22.74 -12.35
N ARG A 95 -17.76 22.35 -12.94
CA ARG A 95 -17.45 20.95 -13.23
C ARG A 95 -17.45 20.09 -11.96
N ARG A 96 -16.76 20.54 -10.90
CA ARG A 96 -16.68 19.77 -9.64
C ARG A 96 -18.01 19.65 -8.89
N ALA A 97 -18.96 20.55 -9.15
CA ALA A 97 -20.27 20.52 -8.50
C ALA A 97 -21.32 19.71 -9.31
N TRP A 98 -21.09 19.47 -10.60
CA TRP A 98 -22.07 18.86 -11.51
C TRP A 98 -21.58 17.56 -12.19
N GLY A 99 -20.30 17.19 -12.02
CA GLY A 99 -19.71 15.91 -12.47
C GLY A 99 -19.13 15.14 -11.30
#